data_AF-A0A3B0TBN4-F1
#
_entry.id   AF-A0A3B0TBN4-F1
#
_cell.length_a   1.000
_cell.length_b   1.000
_cell.length_c   1.000
_cell.angle_alpha   90.00
_cell.angle_beta   90.00
_cell.angle_gamma   90.00
#
_symmetry.space_group_name_H-M   'P 1'
#
loop_
_entity.id
_entity.type
_entity.pdbx_description
1 polymer ?
#
loop_
_entity_poly.entity_id
_entity_poly.type
_entity_poly.pdbx_seq_one_letter_code
_entity_poly.pdbx_strand_id
1 'polypeptide(L)'
;TTSGENSLLGVWSHSTPTDNSPGVWYFEMSRPLQTGDAQDAQFTVGEQTLLAIAYWDPDFGPDGWEDDTHVQSANQEWIEVNLK
;
A
#
# COMPACT_ATOMS: atom_id res chain seq x y z
N THR A 1 12.90 20.33 17.03
CA THR A 1 13.04 19.16 16.16
C THR A 1 11.68 18.54 16.02
N THR A 2 10.99 18.81 14.91
CA THR A 2 9.74 18.12 14.60
C THR A 2 10.13 16.65 14.39
N SER A 3 9.68 15.75 15.25
CA SER A 3 9.86 14.32 15.00
C SER A 3 9.13 14.02 13.70
N GLY A 4 9.84 13.55 12.68
CA GLY A 4 9.19 13.06 11.47
C GLY A 4 8.25 11.93 11.87
N GLU A 5 7.00 12.00 11.44
CA GLU A 5 5.99 10.97 11.69
C GLU A 5 5.48 10.49 10.35
N ASN A 6 5.70 9.21 10.05
CA ASN A 6 5.17 8.57 8.87
C ASN A 6 3.72 8.13 9.12
N SER A 7 2.83 9.10 9.37
CA SER A 7 1.41 8.93 9.76
C SER A 7 0.56 8.29 8.64
N LEU A 8 0.88 7.06 8.27
CA LEU A 8 0.10 6.24 7.35
C LEU A 8 -1.15 5.73 8.09
N LEU A 9 -2.30 6.24 7.71
CA LEU A 9 -3.60 5.75 8.12
C LEU A 9 -4.10 4.77 7.06
N GLY A 10 -4.73 3.69 7.50
CA GLY A 10 -5.30 2.69 6.62
C GLY A 10 -6.61 2.14 7.17
N VAL A 11 -7.57 1.92 6.28
CA VAL A 11 -8.77 1.12 6.55
C VAL A 11 -8.95 0.10 5.44
N TRP A 12 -9.59 -1.01 5.76
CA TRP A 12 -9.90 -2.03 4.79
C TRP A 12 -11.29 -2.61 5.02
N SER A 13 -11.88 -3.15 3.96
CA SER A 13 -13.16 -3.84 4.00
C SER A 13 -13.21 -4.95 2.98
N HIS A 14 -14.08 -5.94 3.20
CA HIS A 14 -14.37 -6.99 2.24
C HIS A 14 -15.82 -6.88 1.78
N SER A 15 -16.08 -7.05 0.48
CA SER A 15 -17.45 -6.98 -0.09
C SER A 15 -18.42 -8.00 0.53
N THR A 16 -17.89 -9.06 1.14
CA THR A 16 -18.66 -10.12 1.79
C THR A 16 -17.93 -10.59 3.05
N PRO A 17 -18.10 -9.92 4.20
CA PRO A 17 -17.32 -10.18 5.43
C PRO A 17 -17.81 -11.45 6.13
N THR A 18 -17.68 -12.57 5.44
CA THR A 18 -17.99 -13.91 5.92
C THR A 18 -16.82 -14.79 5.51
N ASP A 19 -16.27 -15.54 6.47
CA ASP A 19 -15.08 -16.35 6.25
C ASP A 19 -15.23 -17.24 5.02
N ASN A 20 -14.17 -17.31 4.22
CA ASN A 20 -14.09 -18.10 2.99
C ASN A 20 -15.13 -17.74 1.90
N SER A 21 -15.83 -16.62 2.03
CA SER A 21 -16.76 -16.16 0.99
C SER A 21 -16.01 -15.43 -0.11
N PRO A 22 -16.31 -15.69 -1.41
CA PRO A 22 -15.75 -14.93 -2.50
C PRO A 22 -16.09 -13.45 -2.39
N GLY A 23 -15.16 -12.57 -2.78
CA GLY A 23 -15.39 -11.13 -2.76
C GLY A 23 -14.18 -10.31 -3.19
N VAL A 24 -14.27 -9.02 -2.90
CA VAL A 24 -13.25 -8.01 -3.20
C VAL A 24 -12.80 -7.37 -1.91
N TRP A 25 -11.49 -7.29 -1.71
CA TRP A 25 -10.88 -6.45 -0.68
C TRP A 25 -10.72 -5.01 -1.19
N TYR A 26 -11.19 -4.06 -0.38
CA TYR A 26 -10.96 -2.63 -0.59
C TYR A 26 -10.01 -2.13 0.48
N PHE A 27 -8.93 -1.47 0.06
CA PHE A 27 -7.97 -0.80 0.93
C PHE A 27 -8.00 0.69 0.65
N GLU A 28 -8.07 1.49 1.70
CA GLU A 28 -7.93 2.95 1.62
C GLU A 28 -6.81 3.37 2.55
N MET A 29 -5.85 4.12 2.00
CA MET A 29 -4.67 4.59 2.71
C MET A 29 -4.55 6.10 2.58
N SER A 30 -4.10 6.77 3.65
CA SER A 30 -3.87 8.20 3.67
C SER A 30 -2.61 8.52 4.44
N ARG A 31 -1.85 9.49 3.94
CA ARG A 31 -0.60 9.97 4.54
C ARG A 31 -0.38 11.42 4.10
N PRO A 32 0.18 12.29 4.95
CA PRO A 32 0.66 13.60 4.51
C PRO A 32 1.65 13.48 3.35
N LEU A 33 1.56 14.39 2.38
CA LEU A 33 2.53 14.45 1.28
C LEU A 33 3.95 14.76 1.78
N GLN A 34 4.03 15.56 2.84
CA GLN A 34 5.25 15.93 3.53
C GLN A 34 5.16 15.45 4.98
N THR A 35 6.04 14.53 5.38
CA THR A 35 6.08 13.98 6.76
C THR A 35 7.14 14.64 7.63
N GLY A 36 8.09 15.35 7.01
CA GLY A 36 9.21 15.98 7.71
C GLY A 36 10.32 15.00 8.11
N ASP A 37 10.18 13.70 7.81
CA ASP A 37 11.27 12.74 7.90
C ASP A 37 12.05 12.69 6.57
N ALA A 38 13.36 12.85 6.60
CA ALA A 38 14.20 12.82 5.40
C ALA A 38 14.38 11.41 4.82
N GLN A 39 14.06 10.35 5.56
CA GLN A 39 14.11 8.96 5.07
C GLN A 39 12.84 8.57 4.31
N ASP A 40 11.79 9.35 4.48
CA ASP A 40 10.50 9.15 3.85
C ASP A 40 10.46 9.77 2.45
N ALA A 41 9.70 9.17 1.54
CA ALA A 41 9.32 9.83 0.29
C ALA A 41 8.52 11.11 0.61
N GLN A 42 9.02 12.25 0.10
CA GLN A 42 8.39 13.56 0.20
C GLN A 42 7.77 13.91 -1.15
N PHE A 43 6.47 14.14 -1.16
CA PHE A 43 5.68 14.33 -2.38
C PHE A 43 5.26 15.79 -2.57
N THR A 44 5.33 16.31 -3.78
CA THR A 44 4.90 17.69 -4.09
C THR A 44 3.64 17.68 -4.96
N VAL A 45 2.70 18.57 -4.66
CA VAL A 45 1.53 18.81 -5.52
C VAL A 45 1.99 19.33 -6.88
N GLY A 46 1.39 18.81 -7.95
CA GLY A 46 1.71 19.12 -9.34
C GLY A 46 2.83 18.26 -9.93
N GLU A 47 3.49 17.43 -9.12
CA GLU A 47 4.56 16.53 -9.57
C GLU A 47 4.03 15.11 -9.83
N GLN A 48 4.71 14.43 -10.75
CA GLN A 48 4.55 13.00 -10.95
C GLN A 48 5.39 12.25 -9.90
N THR A 49 4.83 11.18 -9.35
CA THR A 49 5.56 10.23 -8.50
C THR A 49 5.39 8.81 -9.00
N LEU A 50 6.31 7.94 -8.57
CA LEU A 50 6.29 6.51 -8.85
C LEU A 50 5.80 5.78 -7.61
N LEU A 51 4.78 4.95 -7.78
CA LEU A 51 4.21 4.12 -6.74
C LEU A 51 4.40 2.63 -7.08
N ALA A 52 4.79 1.84 -6.10
CA ALA A 52 4.70 0.39 -6.16
C ALA A 52 3.76 -0.11 -5.05
N ILE A 53 2.90 -1.05 -5.41
CA ILE A 53 1.98 -1.75 -4.52
C ILE A 53 2.38 -3.22 -4.46
N ALA A 54 2.26 -3.79 -3.27
CA ALA A 54 2.44 -5.20 -3.00
C ALA A 54 1.32 -5.70 -2.08
N TYR A 55 0.94 -6.96 -2.26
CA TYR A 55 -0.04 -7.66 -1.42
C TYR A 55 0.49 -9.05 -1.08
N TRP A 56 0.35 -9.41 0.20
CA TRP A 56 0.60 -10.75 0.70
C TRP A 56 -0.55 -11.15 1.64
N ASP A 57 -0.88 -12.43 1.63
CA ASP A 57 -1.86 -13.03 2.52
C ASP A 57 -1.13 -14.06 3.38
N PRO A 58 -0.98 -13.86 4.71
CA PRO A 58 -0.29 -14.82 5.56
C PRO A 58 -0.98 -16.19 5.57
N ASP A 59 -2.26 -16.26 5.22
CA ASP A 59 -3.08 -17.46 5.19
C ASP A 59 -3.34 -17.96 3.74
N PHE A 60 -2.50 -17.56 2.78
CA PHE A 60 -2.67 -17.91 1.35
C PHE A 60 -2.80 -19.42 1.09
N GLY A 61 -2.12 -20.24 1.89
CA GLY A 61 -2.10 -21.70 1.77
C GLY A 61 -1.96 -22.41 3.11
N PRO A 62 -1.96 -23.76 3.11
CA PRO A 62 -1.90 -24.56 4.34
C PRO A 62 -0.61 -24.34 5.15
N ASP A 63 0.47 -23.97 4.48
CA ASP A 63 1.79 -23.69 5.07
C ASP A 63 2.03 -22.17 5.27
N GLY A 64 1.03 -21.34 4.93
CA GLY A 64 1.10 -19.88 4.95
C GLY A 64 1.53 -19.27 3.61
N TRP A 65 2.08 -18.06 3.68
CA TRP A 65 2.64 -17.34 2.53
C TRP A 65 4.04 -17.87 2.14
N GLU A 66 4.29 -17.98 0.83
CA GLU A 66 5.59 -18.28 0.22
C GLU A 66 6.06 -17.11 -0.66
N ASP A 67 7.37 -16.94 -0.85
CA ASP A 67 7.95 -15.78 -1.55
C ASP A 67 7.40 -15.58 -2.98
N ASP A 68 7.11 -16.66 -3.68
CA ASP A 68 6.55 -16.64 -5.04
C ASP A 68 5.04 -16.32 -5.09
N THR A 69 4.33 -16.41 -3.96
CA THR A 69 2.92 -16.01 -3.82
C THR A 69 2.73 -14.52 -3.52
N HIS A 70 3.84 -13.79 -3.36
CA HIS A 70 3.84 -12.35 -3.24
C HIS A 70 3.51 -11.66 -4.57
N VAL A 71 2.34 -11.03 -4.64
CA VAL A 71 2.00 -10.20 -5.80
C VAL A 71 2.47 -8.78 -5.54
N GLN A 72 3.37 -8.30 -6.40
CA GLN A 72 3.92 -6.95 -6.33
C GLN A 72 4.01 -6.35 -7.73
N SER A 73 4.09 -5.02 -7.81
CA SER A 73 4.18 -4.27 -9.08
C SER A 73 5.59 -3.81 -9.43
N ALA A 74 6.49 -3.65 -8.47
CA ALA A 74 7.83 -3.10 -8.68
C ALA A 74 8.70 -3.86 -9.70
N ASN A 75 8.51 -5.18 -9.86
CA ASN A 75 9.23 -5.99 -10.86
C ASN A 75 8.51 -6.07 -12.21
N GLN A 76 7.37 -5.40 -12.37
CA GLN A 76 6.53 -5.43 -13.56
C GLN A 76 6.57 -4.05 -14.20
N GLU A 77 6.25 -3.02 -13.42
CA GLU A 77 6.35 -1.60 -13.78
C GLU A 77 5.90 -0.75 -12.57
N TRP A 78 6.46 0.45 -12.44
CA TRP A 78 6.00 1.41 -11.44
C TRP A 78 4.73 2.12 -11.92
N ILE A 79 3.81 2.38 -10.99
CA ILE A 79 2.59 3.14 -11.26
C ILE A 79 2.94 4.63 -11.24
N GLU A 80 2.74 5.32 -12.36
CA GLU A 80 2.87 6.77 -12.42
C GLU A 80 1.63 7.47 -11.85
N VAL A 81 1.81 8.24 -10.78
CA VAL A 81 0.74 8.99 -10.11
C VAL A 81 1.00 10.48 -10.25
N ASN A 82 0.04 11.20 -10.84
CA ASN A 82 0.07 12.67 -10.90
C ASN A 82 -0.69 13.22 -9.69
N LEU A 83 0.03 13.88 -8.78
CA LEU A 83 -0.56 14.49 -7.58
C LEU A 83 -1.15 15.85 -7.97
N LYS A 84 -2.48 15.94 -8.00
CA LYS A 84 -3.20 17.14 -8.44
C LYS A 84 -3.56 18.07 -7.29
#